data_AF-A0A972VV76-F1
#
_entry.id   AF-A0A972VV76-F1
#
_cell.length_a   1.000
_cell.length_b   1.000
_cell.length_c   1.000
_cell.angle_alpha   90.00
_cell.angle_beta   90.00
_cell.angle_gamma   90.00
#
_symmetry.space_group_name_H-M   'P 1'
#
loop_
_entity.id
_entity.type
_entity.pdbx_description
1 polymer ?
#
loop_
_entity_poly.entity_id
_entity_poly.type
_entity_poly.pdbx_seq_one_letter_code
_entity_poly.pdbx_strand_id
1 'polypeptide(L)'
;MAQVFLSYAHEDLPRVRSLVTSLEAEGYSVWWDRALQPGESFEATIDREIQAAQCVVVVWSYSSVNSQWVKNEALEGLDREVLIPISLDDIRLPVAFKQQQCANFKNWPQAVDPNEYRQFLSVLDRVLGADSAA
;
A
#
# COMPACT_ATOMS: atom_id res chain seq x y z
N MET A 1 -11.13 10.39 7.43
CA MET A 1 -9.99 9.46 7.47
C MET A 1 -9.80 8.91 6.08
N ALA A 2 -8.55 8.66 5.67
CA ALA A 2 -8.32 8.04 4.38
C ALA A 2 -8.81 6.59 4.41
N GLN A 3 -9.23 6.10 3.26
CA GLN A 3 -9.69 4.73 3.10
C GLN A 3 -8.52 3.77 2.93
N VAL A 4 -7.49 4.23 2.21
CA VAL A 4 -6.32 3.43 1.84
C VAL A 4 -5.08 3.97 2.55
N PHE A 5 -4.38 3.10 3.28
CA PHE A 5 -3.04 3.38 3.81
C PHE A 5 -1.99 2.81 2.85
N LEU A 6 -1.03 3.61 2.42
CA LEU A 6 0.01 3.19 1.49
C LEU A 6 1.37 3.04 2.20
N SER A 7 1.82 1.79 2.37
CA SER A 7 3.12 1.45 2.94
C SER A 7 4.19 1.28 1.86
N TYR A 8 5.29 2.03 1.96
CA TYR A 8 6.37 2.04 0.96
C TYR A 8 7.72 2.46 1.56
N ALA A 9 8.83 2.19 0.85
CA ALA A 9 10.13 2.74 1.23
C ALA A 9 10.31 4.16 0.68
N HIS A 10 10.97 5.04 1.43
CA HIS A 10 11.08 6.46 1.05
C HIS A 10 11.76 6.66 -0.31
N GLU A 11 12.68 5.77 -0.66
CA GLU A 11 13.39 5.71 -1.94
C GLU A 11 12.44 5.54 -3.13
N ASP A 12 11.23 4.99 -2.91
CA ASP A 12 10.22 4.78 -3.95
C ASP A 12 9.25 5.95 -4.10
N LEU A 13 9.43 7.04 -3.35
CA LEU A 13 8.53 8.20 -3.35
C LEU A 13 8.17 8.71 -4.74
N PRO A 14 9.08 8.79 -5.73
CA PRO A 14 8.70 9.21 -7.10
C PRO A 14 7.70 8.25 -7.76
N ARG A 15 7.89 6.93 -7.60
CA ARG A 15 7.00 5.90 -8.18
C ARG A 15 5.66 5.86 -7.45
N VAL A 16 5.71 5.97 -6.13
CA VAL A 16 4.54 5.96 -5.24
C VAL A 16 3.67 7.18 -5.43
N ARG A 17 4.26 8.36 -5.63
CA ARG A 17 3.52 9.59 -5.96
C ARG A 17 2.61 9.40 -7.17
N SER A 18 3.13 8.79 -8.23
CA SER A 18 2.31 8.48 -9.42
C SER A 18 1.17 7.52 -9.11
N LEU A 19 1.40 6.51 -8.27
CA LEU A 19 0.36 5.56 -7.87
C LEU A 19 -0.76 6.27 -7.11
N VAL A 20 -0.40 7.14 -6.17
CA VAL A 20 -1.38 7.88 -5.38
C VAL A 20 -2.17 8.82 -6.25
N THR A 21 -1.52 9.60 -7.12
CA THR A 21 -2.23 10.46 -8.07
C THR A 21 -3.22 9.67 -8.94
N SER A 22 -2.85 8.44 -9.32
CA SER A 22 -3.75 7.57 -10.08
C SER A 22 -4.94 7.10 -9.24
N LEU A 23 -4.71 6.66 -8.00
CA LEU A 23 -5.77 6.27 -7.07
C LEU A 23 -6.72 7.42 -6.71
N GLU A 24 -6.18 8.62 -6.47
CA GLU A 24 -6.98 9.82 -6.21
C GLU A 24 -7.82 10.22 -7.42
N ALA A 25 -7.31 10.04 -8.65
CA ALA A 25 -8.06 10.27 -9.87
C ALA A 25 -9.22 9.26 -10.06
N GLU A 26 -9.09 8.04 -9.54
CA GLU A 26 -10.16 7.04 -9.46
C GLU A 26 -11.14 7.31 -8.29
N GLY A 27 -10.86 8.32 -7.45
CA GLY A 27 -11.75 8.77 -6.37
C GLY A 27 -11.44 8.20 -4.98
N TYR A 28 -10.34 7.46 -4.82
CA TYR A 28 -9.93 6.91 -3.51
C TYR A 28 -9.26 7.98 -2.65
N SER A 29 -9.54 7.96 -1.35
CA SER A 29 -8.77 8.74 -0.37
C SER A 29 -7.59 7.92 0.13
N VAL A 30 -6.38 8.39 -0.16
CA VAL A 30 -5.13 7.70 0.17
C VAL A 30 -4.35 8.46 1.23
N TRP A 31 -3.98 7.78 2.31
CA TRP A 31 -3.01 8.25 3.27
C TRP A 31 -1.62 7.75 2.87
N TRP A 32 -0.74 8.71 2.60
CA TRP A 32 0.63 8.49 2.15
C TRP A 32 1.45 9.76 2.42
N ASP A 33 2.74 9.72 2.08
CA ASP A 33 3.68 10.83 2.18
C ASP A 33 3.93 11.33 3.62
N ARG A 34 5.07 10.88 4.15
CA ARG A 34 5.65 11.31 5.43
C ARG A 34 6.24 12.72 5.29
N ALA A 35 5.43 13.71 4.91
CA ALA A 35 5.85 15.11 4.92
C ALA A 35 5.99 15.57 6.38
N LEU A 36 7.14 15.21 6.95
CA LEU A 36 7.60 15.46 8.31
C LEU A 36 7.35 16.92 8.71
N GLN A 37 6.41 17.14 9.62
CA GLN A 37 6.52 18.27 10.54
C GLN A 37 7.28 17.81 11.78
N PRO A 38 8.43 18.40 12.12
CA PRO A 38 9.12 18.09 13.36
C PRO A 38 8.23 18.42 14.57
N GLY A 39 7.92 17.45 15.44
CA GLY A 39 7.30 17.73 16.75
C GLY A 39 6.25 16.75 17.27
N GLU A 40 5.70 15.86 16.44
CA GLU A 40 4.78 14.79 16.90
C GLU A 40 5.50 13.43 17.00
N SER A 41 5.01 12.55 17.89
CA SER A 41 5.44 11.15 17.94
C SER A 41 4.91 10.42 16.69
N PHE A 42 5.70 10.45 15.62
CA PHE A 42 5.38 9.89 14.30
C PHE A 42 4.81 8.47 14.34
N GLU A 43 5.33 7.64 15.22
CA GLU A 43 4.89 6.25 15.40
C GLU A 43 3.41 6.17 15.78
N ALA A 44 2.95 7.01 16.73
CA ALA A 44 1.56 7.00 17.17
C ALA A 44 0.58 7.45 16.09
N THR A 45 0.97 8.40 15.24
CA THR A 45 0.13 8.84 14.12
C THR A 45 0.05 7.75 13.06
N ILE A 46 1.18 7.12 12.72
CA ILE A 46 1.20 6.03 11.74
C ILE A 46 0.36 4.85 12.25
N ASP A 47 0.55 4.45 13.51
CA ASP A 47 -0.24 3.41 14.16
C ASP A 47 -1.73 3.74 14.13
N ARG A 48 -2.11 4.99 14.42
CA ARG A 48 -3.50 5.41 14.34
C ARG A 48 -4.07 5.31 12.92
N GLU A 49 -3.33 5.80 11.93
CA GLU A 49 -3.82 5.85 10.55
C GLU A 49 -3.85 4.46 9.91
N ILE A 50 -2.87 3.60 10.18
CA ILE A 50 -2.90 2.22 9.70
C ILE A 50 -4.06 1.47 10.34
N GLN A 51 -4.29 1.61 11.65
CA GLN A 51 -5.42 0.99 12.36
C GLN A 51 -6.78 1.48 11.85
N ALA A 52 -6.88 2.75 11.46
CA ALA A 52 -8.13 3.34 10.97
C ALA A 52 -8.39 3.10 9.48
N ALA A 53 -7.37 2.76 8.70
CA ALA A 53 -7.52 2.52 7.27
C ALA A 53 -8.33 1.25 7.01
N GLN A 54 -9.22 1.31 6.03
CA GLN A 54 -10.04 0.18 5.59
C GLN A 54 -9.26 -0.76 4.68
N CYS A 55 -8.21 -0.26 4.04
CA CYS A 55 -7.32 -1.03 3.18
C CYS A 55 -5.86 -0.62 3.43
N VAL A 56 -4.95 -1.59 3.48
CA VAL A 56 -3.51 -1.37 3.54
C VAL A 56 -2.90 -1.85 2.23
N VAL A 57 -2.32 -0.95 1.44
CA VAL A 57 -1.56 -1.29 0.24
C VAL A 57 -0.08 -1.27 0.58
N VAL A 58 0.61 -2.40 0.43
CA VAL A 58 2.06 -2.46 0.59
C VAL A 58 2.76 -2.47 -0.76
N VAL A 59 3.75 -1.59 -0.91
CA VAL A 59 4.56 -1.45 -2.11
C VAL A 59 5.89 -2.16 -1.91
N TRP A 60 6.03 -3.33 -2.54
CA TRP A 60 7.25 -4.12 -2.53
C TRP A 60 8.21 -3.66 -3.63
N SER A 61 9.45 -3.34 -3.23
CA SER A 61 10.55 -2.91 -4.09
C SER A 61 11.87 -3.48 -3.57
N TYR A 62 12.97 -3.27 -4.30
CA TYR A 62 14.31 -3.58 -3.79
C TYR A 62 14.61 -2.89 -2.45
N SER A 63 14.05 -1.70 -2.21
CA SER A 63 14.24 -0.93 -0.98
C SER A 63 13.32 -1.42 0.14
N SER A 64 12.04 -1.62 -0.14
CA SER A 64 11.04 -1.90 0.89
C SER A 64 11.08 -3.33 1.41
N VAL A 65 11.55 -4.29 0.60
CA VAL A 65 11.70 -5.71 1.01
C VAL A 65 12.66 -5.90 2.18
N ASN A 66 13.57 -4.95 2.42
CA ASN A 66 14.51 -4.97 3.53
C ASN A 66 14.09 -4.07 4.70
N SER A 67 13.12 -3.18 4.50
CA SER A 67 12.63 -2.26 5.54
C SER A 67 11.83 -3.01 6.60
N GLN A 68 12.30 -2.99 7.86
CA GLN A 68 11.56 -3.58 8.97
C GLN A 68 10.24 -2.83 9.21
N TRP A 69 10.27 -1.51 9.02
CA TRP A 69 9.09 -0.66 9.14
C TRP A 69 7.98 -1.08 8.17
N VAL A 70 8.30 -1.20 6.88
CA VAL A 70 7.33 -1.62 5.85
C VAL A 70 6.81 -3.03 6.12
N LYS A 71 7.67 -3.93 6.60
CA LYS A 71 7.24 -5.28 6.98
C LYS A 71 6.23 -5.26 8.13
N ASN A 72 6.46 -4.43 9.14
CA ASN A 72 5.56 -4.34 10.29
C ASN A 72 4.18 -3.78 9.88
N GLU A 73 4.16 -2.71 9.08
CA GLU A 73 2.91 -2.16 8.52
C GLU A 73 2.18 -3.18 7.65
N ALA A 74 2.91 -3.91 6.81
CA ALA A 74 2.32 -4.95 5.98
C ALA A 74 1.78 -6.12 6.81
N LEU A 75 2.44 -6.49 7.92
CA LEU A 75 1.91 -7.49 8.85
C LEU A 75 0.62 -7.03 9.51
N GLU A 76 0.53 -5.76 9.92
CA GLU A 76 -0.70 -5.20 10.48
C GLU A 76 -1.87 -5.29 9.50
N GLY A 77 -1.65 -4.91 8.23
CA GLY A 77 -2.67 -5.08 7.19
C GLY A 77 -3.03 -6.54 6.94
N LEU A 78 -2.04 -7.45 7.03
CA LEU A 78 -2.23 -8.88 6.82
C LEU A 78 -3.08 -9.51 7.93
N ASP A 79 -2.77 -9.19 9.19
CA ASP A 79 -3.47 -9.70 10.38
C ASP A 79 -4.92 -9.24 10.41
N ARG A 80 -5.22 -8.08 9.82
CA ARG A 80 -6.57 -7.53 9.67
C ARG A 80 -7.28 -7.96 8.38
N GLU A 81 -6.65 -8.77 7.54
CA GLU A 81 -7.19 -9.24 6.25
C GLU A 81 -7.54 -8.12 5.26
N VAL A 82 -6.90 -6.94 5.39
CA VAL A 82 -7.11 -5.76 4.53
C VAL A 82 -5.88 -5.41 3.68
N LEU A 83 -4.88 -6.31 3.64
CA LEU A 83 -3.64 -6.12 2.88
C LEU A 83 -3.82 -6.39 1.39
N ILE A 84 -3.39 -5.44 0.55
CA ILE A 84 -3.20 -5.62 -0.89
C ILE A 84 -1.73 -5.38 -1.24
N PRO A 85 -0.95 -6.43 -1.55
CA PRO A 85 0.45 -6.26 -1.93
C PRO A 85 0.59 -5.94 -3.42
N ILE A 86 1.48 -4.99 -3.74
CA ILE A 86 1.95 -4.70 -5.11
C ILE A 86 3.47 -4.83 -5.19
N SER A 87 4.01 -5.21 -6.35
CA SER A 87 5.46 -5.30 -6.57
C SER A 87 5.91 -4.37 -7.69
N LEU A 88 6.77 -3.41 -7.37
CA LEU A 88 7.40 -2.50 -8.33
C LEU A 88 8.67 -3.08 -8.96
N ASP A 89 9.25 -4.12 -8.37
CA ASP A 89 10.51 -4.71 -8.80
C ASP A 89 10.42 -6.24 -8.85
N ASP A 90 11.39 -6.91 -9.47
CA ASP A 90 11.51 -8.37 -9.41
C ASP A 90 12.25 -8.79 -8.14
N ILE A 91 11.47 -9.06 -7.10
CA ILE A 91 11.97 -9.38 -5.78
C ILE A 91 11.31 -10.63 -5.21
N ARG A 92 12.06 -11.30 -4.34
CA ARG A 92 11.54 -12.41 -3.55
C ARG A 92 10.81 -11.84 -2.33
N LEU A 93 9.49 -11.97 -2.30
CA LEU A 93 8.68 -11.51 -1.17
C LEU A 93 9.07 -12.23 0.13
N PRO A 94 8.99 -11.54 1.29
CA PRO A 94 9.18 -12.16 2.59
C PRO A 94 8.17 -13.30 2.79
N VAL A 95 8.57 -14.34 3.54
CA VAL A 95 7.78 -15.58 3.67
C VAL A 95 6.35 -15.33 4.13
N ALA A 96 6.15 -14.40 5.06
CA ALA A 96 4.84 -14.02 5.58
C ALA A 96 3.86 -13.56 4.47
N PHE A 97 4.36 -13.01 3.37
CA PHE A 97 3.53 -12.43 2.30
C PHE A 97 3.48 -13.28 1.03
N LYS A 98 4.14 -14.44 0.99
CA LYS A 98 4.21 -15.29 -0.22
C LYS A 98 2.90 -15.95 -0.60
N GLN A 99 1.99 -16.13 0.36
CA GLN A 99 0.69 -16.76 0.12
C GLN A 99 -0.33 -15.78 -0.46
N GLN A 100 -0.04 -14.48 -0.42
CA GLN A 100 -0.90 -13.44 -0.98
C GLN A 100 -0.59 -13.24 -2.46
N GLN A 101 -1.64 -13.09 -3.27
CA GLN A 101 -1.47 -12.69 -4.67
C GLN A 101 -0.99 -11.24 -4.70
N CYS A 102 0.20 -11.01 -5.26
CA CYS A 102 0.82 -9.69 -5.34
C CYS A 102 0.63 -9.11 -6.75
N ALA A 103 0.03 -7.93 -6.85
CA ALA A 103 -0.21 -7.28 -8.13
C ALA A 103 1.12 -6.85 -8.77
N ASN A 104 1.27 -7.07 -10.07
CA ASN A 104 2.55 -6.87 -10.75
C ASN A 104 2.64 -5.47 -11.39
N PHE A 105 3.47 -4.61 -10.79
CA PHE A 105 3.69 -3.22 -11.18
C PHE A 105 5.16 -2.95 -11.56
N LYS A 106 5.90 -3.98 -12.04
CA LYS A 106 7.35 -3.95 -12.29
C LYS A 106 7.90 -2.77 -13.12
N ASN A 107 7.07 -2.14 -13.95
CA ASN A 107 7.47 -1.01 -14.81
C ASN A 107 6.71 0.28 -14.45
N TRP A 108 6.09 0.34 -13.28
CA TRP A 108 5.36 1.53 -12.85
C TRP A 108 6.32 2.69 -12.54
N PRO A 109 5.99 3.94 -12.92
CA PRO A 109 4.76 4.39 -13.60
C PRO A 109 4.81 4.38 -15.13
N GLN A 110 5.89 3.92 -15.76
CA GLN A 110 6.03 3.95 -17.22
C GLN A 110 5.07 3.00 -17.93
N ALA A 111 4.80 1.84 -17.32
CA ALA A 111 3.86 0.85 -17.81
C ALA A 111 3.32 -0.04 -16.69
N VAL A 112 2.05 -0.40 -16.80
CA VAL A 112 1.40 -1.48 -16.06
C VAL A 112 0.42 -2.17 -17.02
N ASP A 113 0.24 -3.48 -16.88
CA ASP A 113 -0.81 -4.18 -17.63
C ASP A 113 -2.18 -3.61 -17.21
N PRO A 114 -3.00 -3.10 -18.15
CA PRO A 114 -4.33 -2.58 -17.81
C PRO A 114 -5.24 -3.61 -17.12
N ASN A 115 -5.03 -4.90 -17.35
CA ASN A 115 -5.76 -5.96 -16.65
C ASN A 115 -5.30 -6.09 -15.19
N GLU A 116 -3.99 -6.05 -14.92
CA GLU A 116 -3.45 -6.03 -13.56
C GLU A 116 -3.93 -4.81 -12.80
N TYR A 117 -3.92 -3.63 -13.43
CA TYR A 117 -4.41 -2.40 -12.81
C TYR A 117 -5.90 -2.49 -12.47
N ARG A 118 -6.74 -2.97 -13.41
CA ARG A 118 -8.18 -3.16 -13.15
C ARG A 118 -8.45 -4.22 -12.09
N GLN A 119 -7.68 -5.31 -12.07
CA GLN A 119 -7.78 -6.34 -11.03
C GLN A 119 -7.44 -5.74 -9.66
N PHE A 120 -6.34 -4.98 -9.56
CA PHE A 120 -5.98 -4.25 -8.36
C PHE A 120 -7.11 -3.33 -7.88
N LEU A 121 -7.70 -2.51 -8.75
CA LEU A 121 -8.83 -1.65 -8.40
C LEU A 121 -10.04 -2.46 -7.91
N SER A 122 -10.40 -3.54 -8.59
CA SER A 122 -11.53 -4.38 -8.18
C SER A 122 -11.32 -5.08 -6.83
N VAL A 123 -10.08 -5.45 -6.50
CA VAL A 123 -9.74 -5.99 -5.17
C VAL A 123 -9.84 -4.88 -4.14
N LEU A 124 -9.37 -3.68 -4.46
CA LEU A 124 -9.43 -2.51 -3.60
C LEU A 124 -10.90 -2.14 -3.28
N ASP A 125 -11.76 -2.06 -4.29
CA ASP A 125 -13.21 -1.85 -4.10
C ASP A 125 -13.86 -2.92 -3.23
N ARG A 126 -13.46 -4.19 -3.41
CA ARG A 126 -13.98 -5.29 -2.59
C ARG A 126 -13.58 -5.15 -1.13
N VAL A 127 -12.33 -4.79 -0.85
CA VAL A 127 -11.83 -4.59 0.52
C VAL A 127 -12.51 -3.39 1.16
N LEU A 128 -12.65 -2.27 0.44
CA LEU A 128 -13.35 -1.08 0.94
C LEU A 128 -14.87 -1.30 1.13
N GLY A 129 -15.49 -2.10 0.27
CA GLY A 129 -16.92 -2.42 0.34
C GLY A 129 -17.28 -3.47 1.39
N ALA A 130 -16.34 -4.35 1.76
CA ALA A 130 -16.56 -5.37 2.78
C ALA A 130 -16.83 -4.77 4.18
N ASP A 131 -16.29 -3.57 4.44
CA ASP A 131 -16.45 -2.86 5.72
C ASP A 131 -17.79 -2.11 5.84
N SER A 132 -18.53 -1.96 4.73
CA SER A 132 -19.87 -1.32 4.72
C SER A 132 -21.01 -2.30 5.05
N ALA A 133 -20.70 -3.58 5.31
CA ALA A 133 -21.68 -4.64 5.55
C ALA A 133 -21.72 -5.13 7.01
N ALA A 134 -21.08 -4.44 7.95
CA ALA A 134 -21.05 -4.77 9.38
C ALA A 134 -22.01 -3.90 10.21
#